data_AF-A0A7N0TVJ3-F1
#
_entry.id   AF-A0A7N0TVJ3-F1
#
_cell.length_a   1.000
_cell.length_b   1.000
_cell.length_c   1.000
_cell.angle_alpha   90.00
_cell.angle_beta   90.00
_cell.angle_gamma   90.00
#
_symmetry.space_group_name_H-M   'P 1'
#
loop_
_entity.id
_entity.type
_entity.pdbx_description
1 polymer ?
#
loop_
_entity_poly.entity_id
_entity_poly.type
_entity_poly.pdbx_seq_one_letter_code
_entity_poly.pdbx_strand_id
1 'polypeptide(L)'
;MDTRFVTRENKDKDMEVHQYLPTGVDYYQMMRRAKFCLCPSWYEVASPRVGEALHTGCVPVLLSSAYTAPFSDVLNWNAFSVTVPIEDILNLKNILTSISTKRYLTLQRRGVQIRRHFVVNFPPKRYDMYHMILHSIWLRRLNVGSSYAYKLIPFGTGRRSCPGASICRINQD
;
A
#
# COMPACT_ATOMS: atom_id res chain seq x y z
N MET A 1 6.58 -23.96 7.23
CA MET A 1 6.63 -22.85 6.27
C MET A 1 5.33 -22.09 6.46
N ASP A 2 5.37 -20.97 7.18
CA ASP A 2 4.18 -20.19 7.53
C ASP A 2 4.22 -18.90 6.68
N THR A 3 3.25 -18.71 5.79
CA THR A 3 3.18 -17.61 4.83
C THR A 3 1.82 -16.96 5.00
N ARG A 4 1.72 -15.88 5.77
CA ARG A 4 0.43 -15.21 6.05
C ARG A 4 0.25 -14.04 5.07
N PHE A 5 -0.84 -14.07 4.32
CA PHE A 5 -1.23 -13.16 3.24
C PHE A 5 -2.71 -12.78 3.42
N VAL A 6 -3.14 -11.56 3.07
CA VAL A 6 -4.53 -11.07 3.29
C VAL A 6 -5.26 -10.69 1.98
N THR A 7 -5.90 -11.63 1.23
CA THR A 7 -7.07 -11.41 0.29
C THR A 7 -7.96 -12.64 -0.01
N ARG A 8 -9.30 -12.44 -0.06
CA ARG A 8 -10.48 -13.31 0.23
C ARG A 8 -10.68 -14.56 -0.64
N GLU A 9 -11.34 -15.53 0.00
CA GLU A 9 -12.21 -16.65 -0.46
C GLU A 9 -11.63 -18.04 -0.85
N ASN A 10 -11.99 -18.99 0.02
CA ASN A 10 -12.09 -20.44 -0.12
C ASN A 10 -10.82 -21.31 -0.21
N LYS A 11 -10.70 -22.17 0.82
CA LYS A 11 -10.08 -23.52 0.82
C LYS A 11 -8.56 -23.66 0.86
N ASP A 12 -7.79 -22.65 1.23
CA ASP A 12 -6.34 -22.81 1.44
C ASP A 12 -5.90 -22.41 2.85
N LYS A 13 -5.24 -23.32 3.57
CA LYS A 13 -4.68 -23.09 4.92
C LYS A 13 -3.52 -22.09 4.95
N ASP A 14 -3.01 -21.68 3.79
CA ASP A 14 -1.78 -20.88 3.64
C ASP A 14 -2.02 -19.40 3.26
N MET A 15 -3.27 -18.92 3.19
CA MET A 15 -3.58 -17.51 2.90
C MET A 15 -4.88 -17.09 3.60
N GLU A 16 -4.79 -16.16 4.55
CA GLU A 16 -5.88 -15.78 5.45
C GLU A 16 -6.21 -14.29 5.43
N VAL A 17 -7.49 -14.00 5.28
CA VAL A 17 -7.95 -12.71 4.78
C VAL A 17 -9.00 -12.18 5.69
N HIS A 18 -8.70 -11.05 6.29
CA HIS A 18 -9.62 -10.38 7.17
C HIS A 18 -10.06 -9.08 6.52
N GLN A 19 -11.32 -9.03 6.07
CA GLN A 19 -11.97 -7.78 5.71
C GLN A 19 -12.25 -6.94 6.97
N TYR A 20 -12.61 -7.63 8.06
CA TYR A 20 -12.80 -7.05 9.38
C TYR A 20 -11.99 -7.85 10.38
N LEU A 21 -11.51 -7.17 11.42
CA LEU A 21 -10.72 -7.80 12.45
C LEU A 21 -11.60 -8.71 13.30
N PRO A 22 -11.19 -9.97 13.57
CA PRO A 22 -11.90 -10.82 14.50
C PRO A 22 -11.93 -10.16 15.89
N THR A 23 -13.04 -10.32 16.60
CA THR A 23 -13.22 -9.76 17.95
C THR A 23 -12.13 -10.29 18.88
N GLY A 24 -11.38 -9.38 19.53
CA GLY A 24 -10.31 -9.73 20.48
C GLY A 24 -8.90 -9.92 19.87
N VAL A 25 -8.70 -9.67 18.57
CA VAL A 25 -7.39 -9.71 17.92
C VAL A 25 -6.81 -8.30 17.78
N ASP A 26 -5.52 -8.12 18.08
CA ASP A 26 -4.82 -6.86 17.83
C ASP A 26 -4.35 -6.77 16.37
N TYR A 27 -4.80 -5.73 15.68
CA TYR A 27 -4.51 -5.46 14.27
C TYR A 27 -3.01 -5.40 13.99
N TYR A 28 -2.26 -4.69 14.84
CA TYR A 28 -0.83 -4.51 14.63
C TYR A 28 -0.05 -5.79 14.91
N GLN A 29 -0.47 -6.62 15.87
CA GLN A 29 0.10 -7.96 16.05
C GLN A 29 -0.13 -8.85 14.83
N MET A 30 -1.32 -8.82 14.24
CA MET A 30 -1.62 -9.60 13.04
C MET A 30 -0.76 -9.13 11.86
N MET A 31 -0.66 -7.83 11.63
CA MET A 31 0.19 -7.27 10.56
C MET A 31 1.67 -7.60 10.75
N ARG A 32 2.20 -7.53 11.98
CA ARG A 32 3.60 -7.90 12.27
C ARG A 32 3.92 -9.36 11.96
N ARG A 33 2.90 -10.23 12.01
CA ARG A 33 3.03 -11.66 11.68
C ARG A 33 2.89 -11.93 10.18
N ALA A 34 2.31 -11.00 9.43
CA ALA A 34 2.17 -11.11 7.99
C ALA A 34 3.50 -10.85 7.27
N LYS A 35 3.76 -11.58 6.19
CA LYS A 35 4.94 -11.34 5.34
C LYS A 35 4.65 -10.23 4.33
N PHE A 36 3.47 -10.28 3.72
CA PHE A 36 3.05 -9.37 2.67
C PHE A 36 1.72 -8.72 3.02
N CYS A 37 1.63 -7.41 2.80
CA CYS A 37 0.48 -6.60 3.13
C CYS A 37 -0.08 -5.95 1.87
N LEU A 38 -1.33 -6.25 1.56
CA LEU A 38 -1.94 -5.79 0.33
C LEU A 38 -2.41 -4.35 0.45
N CYS A 39 -2.06 -3.55 -0.55
CA CYS A 39 -2.35 -2.14 -0.64
C CYS A 39 -3.10 -1.86 -1.95
N PRO A 40 -4.42 -2.13 -2.02
CA PRO A 40 -5.19 -1.78 -3.20
C PRO A 40 -5.43 -0.27 -3.31
N SER A 41 -5.10 0.25 -4.50
CA SER A 41 -5.22 1.66 -4.89
C SER A 41 -6.65 2.21 -4.81
N TRP A 42 -7.65 1.33 -5.02
CA TRP A 42 -9.04 1.69 -5.31
C TRP A 42 -9.91 1.97 -4.09
N TYR A 43 -9.41 1.63 -2.90
CA TYR A 43 -10.25 1.57 -1.71
C TYR A 43 -10.21 2.85 -0.88
N GLU A 44 -9.22 3.74 -1.07
CA GLU A 44 -9.14 5.07 -0.41
C GLU A 44 -7.94 5.88 -0.97
N VAL A 45 -8.17 7.13 -1.39
CA VAL A 45 -7.15 8.00 -2.03
C VAL A 45 -6.01 8.40 -1.06
N ALA A 46 -6.22 8.23 0.25
CA ALA A 46 -5.27 8.60 1.31
C ALA A 46 -5.13 7.52 2.39
N SER A 47 -5.31 6.24 2.02
CA SER A 47 -5.24 5.16 3.00
C SER A 47 -3.84 5.03 3.62
N PRO A 48 -3.72 4.96 4.96
CA PRO A 48 -2.44 4.80 5.65
C PRO A 48 -1.79 3.41 5.46
N ARG A 49 -2.48 2.45 4.82
CA ARG A 49 -2.05 1.05 4.64
C ARG A 49 -0.59 0.86 4.23
N VAL A 50 -0.06 1.68 3.32
CA VAL A 50 1.35 1.58 2.94
C VAL A 50 2.26 2.00 4.09
N GLY A 51 1.93 3.10 4.77
CA GLY A 51 2.61 3.53 5.98
C GLY A 51 2.53 2.49 7.10
N GLU A 52 1.37 1.84 7.29
CA GLU A 52 1.16 0.78 8.29
C GLU A 52 1.93 -0.50 7.97
N ALA A 53 1.97 -0.91 6.70
CA ALA A 53 2.77 -2.05 6.25
C ALA A 53 4.26 -1.80 6.50
N LEU A 54 4.76 -0.61 6.11
CA LEU A 54 6.14 -0.21 6.38
C LEU A 54 6.43 -0.07 7.88
N HIS A 55 5.46 0.41 8.66
CA HIS A 55 5.59 0.55 10.11
C HIS A 55 5.78 -0.80 10.79
N THR A 56 4.99 -1.79 10.38
CA THR A 56 4.99 -3.16 10.92
C THR A 56 6.08 -4.05 10.32
N GLY A 57 6.81 -3.58 9.30
CA GLY A 57 7.87 -4.34 8.63
C GLY A 57 7.35 -5.40 7.65
N CYS A 58 6.09 -5.26 7.25
CA CYS A 58 5.43 -6.08 6.26
C CYS A 58 5.74 -5.55 4.85
N VAL A 59 6.01 -6.44 3.89
CA VAL A 59 6.32 -6.01 2.51
C VAL A 59 5.04 -5.54 1.83
N PRO A 60 4.96 -4.28 1.36
CA PRO A 60 3.77 -3.77 0.71
C PRO A 60 3.61 -4.40 -0.69
N VAL A 61 2.40 -4.87 -0.98
CA VAL A 61 1.99 -5.36 -2.30
C VAL A 61 0.99 -4.37 -2.88
N LEU A 62 1.43 -3.62 -3.88
CA LEU A 62 0.62 -2.62 -4.56
C LEU A 62 -0.28 -3.32 -5.57
N LEU A 63 -1.60 -3.30 -5.31
CA LEU A 63 -2.59 -3.83 -6.23
C LEU A 63 -3.14 -2.68 -7.07
N SER A 64 -2.61 -2.50 -8.29
CA SER A 64 -3.15 -1.51 -9.21
C SER A 64 -2.72 -1.66 -10.66
N SER A 65 -3.56 -1.22 -11.60
CA SER A 65 -3.21 -1.06 -13.02
C SER A 65 -2.41 0.22 -13.31
N ALA A 66 -2.54 1.26 -12.47
CA ALA A 66 -1.86 2.55 -12.65
C ALA A 66 -1.70 3.31 -11.32
N TYR A 67 -1.11 2.69 -10.31
CA TYR A 67 -0.87 3.35 -9.02
C TYR A 67 0.42 4.15 -9.05
N THR A 68 0.27 5.48 -8.92
CA THR A 68 1.41 6.36 -8.63
C THR A 68 1.61 6.38 -7.13
N ALA A 69 2.59 5.61 -6.66
CA ALA A 69 2.89 5.50 -5.26
C ALA A 69 3.51 6.80 -4.70
N PRO A 70 3.28 7.14 -3.41
CA PRO A 70 3.78 8.39 -2.84
C PRO A 70 5.30 8.49 -2.95
N PHE A 71 5.81 9.68 -3.24
CA PHE A 71 7.23 9.94 -3.45
C PHE A 71 7.89 9.07 -4.53
N SER A 72 7.15 8.61 -5.54
CA SER A 72 7.71 7.92 -6.71
C SER A 72 8.85 8.68 -7.40
N ASP A 73 8.82 10.01 -7.29
CA ASP A 73 9.83 10.92 -7.83
C ASP A 73 11.19 10.83 -7.08
N VAL A 74 11.19 10.21 -5.90
CA VAL A 74 12.36 10.11 -4.99
C VAL A 74 12.70 8.66 -4.65
N LEU A 75 11.69 7.81 -4.46
CA LEU A 75 11.82 6.44 -3.99
C LEU A 75 11.59 5.44 -5.12
N ASN A 76 12.53 4.50 -5.29
CA ASN A 76 12.34 3.36 -6.18
C ASN A 76 11.50 2.27 -5.49
N TRP A 77 10.19 2.26 -5.78
CA TRP A 77 9.23 1.31 -5.21
C TRP A 77 9.58 -0.16 -5.49
N ASN A 78 10.11 -0.47 -6.68
CA ASN A 78 10.52 -1.83 -7.05
C ASN A 78 11.63 -2.40 -6.14
N ALA A 79 12.33 -1.54 -5.39
CA ALA A 79 13.37 -1.96 -4.47
C ALA A 79 12.84 -2.54 -3.16
N PHE A 80 11.60 -2.24 -2.75
CA PHE A 80 11.05 -2.60 -1.44
C PHE A 80 9.58 -3.05 -1.44
N SER A 81 8.86 -2.88 -2.54
CA SER A 81 7.48 -3.34 -2.72
C SER A 81 7.37 -4.38 -3.83
N VAL A 82 6.20 -5.02 -3.90
CA VAL A 82 5.79 -5.86 -5.03
C VAL A 82 4.60 -5.16 -5.69
N THR A 83 4.62 -5.02 -7.01
CA THR A 83 3.48 -4.48 -7.75
C THR A 83 2.80 -5.61 -8.49
N VAL A 84 1.48 -5.72 -8.32
CA VAL A 84 0.66 -6.74 -8.99
C VAL A 84 -0.50 -6.03 -9.70
N PRO A 85 -0.70 -6.27 -11.01
CA PRO A 85 -1.84 -5.74 -11.74
C PRO A 85 -3.16 -6.26 -11.15
N ILE A 86 -4.27 -5.55 -11.34
CA ILE A 86 -5.58 -6.06 -10.87
C ILE A 86 -5.95 -7.35 -11.60
N GLU A 87 -5.59 -7.40 -12.88
CA GLU A 87 -5.87 -8.48 -13.81
C GLU A 87 -5.29 -9.82 -13.29
N ASP A 88 -4.18 -9.75 -12.54
CA ASP A 88 -3.47 -10.89 -11.98
C ASP A 88 -3.86 -11.23 -10.54
N ILE A 89 -4.92 -10.62 -9.98
CA ILE A 89 -5.32 -10.86 -8.59
C ILE A 89 -5.66 -12.34 -8.33
N LEU A 90 -6.18 -13.05 -9.32
CA LEU A 90 -6.47 -14.49 -9.24
C LEU A 90 -5.18 -15.32 -9.15
N ASN A 91 -4.08 -14.82 -9.71
CA ASN A 91 -2.76 -15.43 -9.66
C ASN A 91 -1.89 -14.92 -8.51
N LEU A 92 -2.42 -14.05 -7.64
CA LEU A 92 -1.67 -13.37 -6.58
C LEU A 92 -0.92 -14.36 -5.68
N LYS A 93 -1.57 -15.47 -5.31
CA LYS A 93 -0.95 -16.52 -4.49
C LYS A 93 0.33 -17.04 -5.17
N ASN A 94 0.23 -17.45 -6.43
CA ASN A 94 1.35 -17.98 -7.21
C ASN A 94 2.48 -16.96 -7.36
N ILE A 95 2.12 -15.69 -7.62
CA ILE A 95 3.08 -14.59 -7.74
C ILE A 95 3.84 -14.42 -6.42
N LEU A 96 3.14 -14.34 -5.29
CA LEU A 96 3.78 -14.11 -4.01
C LEU A 96 4.58 -15.33 -3.51
N THR A 97 4.12 -16.55 -3.78
CA THR A 97 4.88 -17.77 -3.46
C THR A 97 6.09 -17.97 -4.36
N SER A 98 6.08 -17.42 -5.58
CA SER A 98 7.24 -17.46 -6.49
C SER A 98 8.40 -16.58 -6.00
N ILE A 99 8.16 -15.67 -5.07
CA ILE A 99 9.19 -14.79 -4.52
C ILE A 99 10.08 -15.60 -3.59
N SER A 100 11.35 -15.75 -3.98
CA SER A 100 12.33 -16.42 -3.13
C SER A 100 12.51 -15.72 -1.79
N THR A 101 12.78 -16.50 -0.74
CA THR A 101 13.04 -15.98 0.61
C THR A 101 14.14 -14.91 0.63
N LYS A 102 15.19 -15.08 -0.20
CA LYS A 102 16.27 -14.09 -0.34
C LYS A 102 15.75 -12.74 -0.88
N ARG A 103 14.90 -12.77 -1.90
CA ARG A 103 14.28 -11.56 -2.46
C ARG A 103 13.35 -10.92 -1.43
N TYR A 104 12.50 -11.70 -0.78
CA TYR A 104 11.63 -11.23 0.30
C TYR A 104 12.40 -10.51 1.41
N LEU A 105 13.46 -11.12 1.95
CA LEU A 105 14.28 -10.50 3.01
C LEU A 105 14.93 -9.19 2.54
N THR A 106 15.29 -9.10 1.26
CA THR A 106 15.84 -7.87 0.68
C THR A 106 14.79 -6.77 0.63
N LEU A 107 13.58 -7.09 0.15
CA LEU A 107 12.44 -6.16 0.11
C LEU A 107 12.09 -5.68 1.53
N GLN A 108 11.99 -6.60 2.48
CA GLN A 108 11.67 -6.32 3.88
C GLN A 108 12.69 -5.37 4.53
N ARG A 109 13.99 -5.67 4.40
CA ARG A 109 15.05 -4.82 4.97
C ARG A 109 15.01 -3.40 4.41
N ARG A 110 14.81 -3.27 3.09
CA ARG A 110 14.69 -1.96 2.44
C ARG A 110 13.42 -1.23 2.88
N GLY A 111 12.29 -1.95 3.00
CA GLY A 111 11.03 -1.42 3.54
C GLY A 111 11.20 -0.81 4.94
N VAL A 112 11.91 -1.52 5.83
CA VAL A 112 12.22 -1.01 7.18
C VAL A 112 13.11 0.23 7.13
N GLN A 113 14.09 0.29 6.22
CA GLN A 113 14.97 1.45 6.07
C GLN A 113 14.26 2.70 5.58
N ILE A 114 13.28 2.56 4.67
CA ILE A 114 12.53 3.68 4.12
C ILE A 114 11.39 4.13 5.04
N ARG A 115 11.00 3.32 6.02
CA ARG A 115 9.92 3.60 6.97
C ARG A 115 9.96 5.03 7.54
N ARG A 116 11.16 5.54 7.83
CA ARG A 116 11.38 6.91 8.34
C ARG A 116 10.79 8.00 7.45
N HIS A 117 10.74 7.78 6.13
CA HIS A 117 10.20 8.70 5.13
C HIS A 117 8.66 8.80 5.16
N PHE A 118 8.01 7.89 5.89
CA PHE A 118 6.56 7.82 6.05
C PHE A 118 6.11 8.14 7.49
N VAL A 119 7.02 8.67 8.32
CA VAL A 119 6.72 9.09 9.70
C VAL A 119 6.70 10.61 9.77
N VAL A 120 5.67 11.15 10.42
CA VAL A 120 5.59 12.57 10.77
C VAL A 120 6.20 12.76 12.16
N ASN A 121 7.18 13.65 12.29
CA ASN A 121 7.79 13.99 13.56
C ASN A 121 7.52 15.47 13.91
N PHE A 122 7.38 15.75 15.19
CA PHE A 122 7.35 17.10 15.75
C PHE A 122 8.36 17.17 16.91
N PRO A 123 9.48 17.90 16.78
CA PRO A 123 9.92 18.67 15.62
C PRO A 123 10.29 17.79 14.40
N PRO A 124 10.24 18.33 13.16
CA PRO A 124 10.62 17.60 11.95
C PRO A 124 12.06 17.07 12.04
N LYS A 125 12.26 15.83 11.56
CA LYS A 125 13.57 15.17 11.51
C LYS A 125 14.05 15.04 10.09
N ARG A 126 15.37 15.04 9.88
CA ARG A 126 15.97 14.89 8.54
C ARG A 126 15.43 13.65 7.85
N TYR A 127 14.95 13.82 6.61
CA TYR A 127 14.35 12.78 5.78
C TYR A 127 13.03 12.17 6.30
N ASP A 128 12.33 12.85 7.19
CA ASP A 128 10.97 12.44 7.55
C ASP A 128 9.95 12.77 6.44
N MET A 129 8.68 12.40 6.66
CA MET A 129 7.62 12.64 5.68
C MET A 129 7.50 14.12 5.29
N TYR A 130 7.70 15.04 6.24
CA TYR A 130 7.65 16.48 5.97
C TYR A 130 8.72 16.89 4.95
N HIS A 131 9.97 16.48 5.16
CA HIS A 131 11.06 16.76 4.21
C HIS A 131 10.84 16.07 2.86
N MET A 132 10.29 14.86 2.85
CA MET A 132 9.99 14.14 1.61
C MET A 132 8.91 14.86 0.78
N ILE A 133 7.87 15.39 1.43
CA ILE A 133 6.85 16.21 0.77
C ILE A 133 7.48 17.45 0.15
N LEU A 134 8.24 18.23 0.93
CA LEU A 134 8.90 19.43 0.41
C LEU A 134 9.84 19.13 -0.76
N HIS A 135 10.63 18.07 -0.65
CA HIS A 135 11.54 17.63 -1.72
C HIS A 135 10.78 17.21 -2.97
N SER A 136 9.67 16.47 -2.84
CA SER A 136 8.84 16.07 -3.98
C SER A 136 8.20 17.27 -4.70
N ILE A 137 7.72 18.26 -3.94
CA ILE A 137 7.16 19.50 -4.51
C ILE A 137 8.25 20.28 -5.25
N TRP A 138 9.43 20.37 -4.65
CA TRP A 138 10.57 21.05 -5.26
C TRP A 138 11.00 20.38 -6.58
N LEU A 139 11.13 19.05 -6.62
CA LEU A 139 11.46 18.31 -7.85
C LEU A 139 10.42 18.54 -8.95
N ARG A 140 9.13 18.51 -8.61
CA ARG A 140 8.03 18.75 -9.56
C ARG A 140 8.06 20.16 -10.13
N ARG A 141 8.43 21.17 -9.34
CA ARG A 141 8.60 22.55 -9.83
C ARG A 141 9.73 22.70 -10.84
N LEU A 142 10.78 21.89 -10.73
CA LEU A 142 11.94 21.96 -11.61
C LEU A 142 11.75 21.22 -12.95
N ASN A 143 10.61 20.54 -13.17
CA ASN A 143 10.36 19.65 -14.31
C ASN A 143 11.44 18.56 -14.50
N VAL A 144 12.25 18.29 -13.48
CA VAL A 144 13.31 17.27 -13.53
C VAL A 144 12.65 15.91 -13.28
N GLY A 145 12.30 15.21 -14.36
CA GLY A 145 12.16 13.76 -14.34
C GLY A 145 10.75 13.17 -14.22
N SER A 146 9.76 13.66 -14.96
CA SER A 146 8.58 12.81 -15.22
C SER A 146 8.12 12.88 -16.67
N SER A 147 8.20 11.75 -17.37
CA SER A 147 7.47 11.50 -18.63
C SER A 147 5.97 11.34 -18.41
N TYR A 148 5.49 11.37 -17.16
CA TYR A 148 4.07 11.43 -16.85
C TYR A 148 3.61 12.88 -16.88
N ALA A 149 2.94 13.26 -17.98
CA ALA A 149 2.08 14.43 -18.00
C ALA A 149 1.05 14.27 -16.87
N TYR A 150 1.26 15.00 -15.78
CA TYR A 150 0.28 15.04 -14.70
C TYR A 150 -0.98 15.70 -15.27
N LYS A 151 -2.00 14.89 -15.54
CA LYS A 151 -3.35 15.45 -15.62
C LYS A 151 -3.68 15.85 -14.20
N LEU A 152 -3.72 17.15 -13.90
CA LEU A 152 -4.36 17.63 -12.69
C LEU A 152 -5.76 17.03 -12.67
N ILE A 153 -5.95 15.99 -11.85
CA ILE A 153 -7.24 15.39 -11.59
C ILE A 153 -7.97 16.44 -10.75
N PRO A 154 -9.03 17.10 -11.28
CA PRO A 154 -9.76 18.09 -10.50
C PRO A 154 -10.16 17.47 -9.16
N PHE A 155 -10.00 18.22 -8.06
CA PHE A 155 -10.56 17.83 -6.76
C PHE A 155 -12.01 17.35 -6.98
N GLY A 156 -12.27 16.06 -6.71
CA GLY A 156 -13.59 15.44 -6.90
C GLY A 156 -13.76 14.49 -8.09
N THR A 157 -12.71 14.22 -8.89
CA THR A 157 -12.77 13.27 -10.03
C THR A 157 -12.15 11.89 -9.75
N GLY A 158 -11.55 11.68 -8.58
CA GLY A 158 -11.35 10.33 -8.05
C GLY A 158 -12.72 9.73 -7.75
N ARG A 159 -12.99 8.48 -8.19
CA ARG A 159 -14.22 7.76 -7.83
C ARG A 159 -14.45 7.92 -6.33
N ARG A 160 -15.50 8.66 -5.96
CA ARG A 160 -16.02 8.72 -4.61
C ARG A 160 -16.58 7.35 -4.26
N SER A 161 -15.70 6.45 -3.86
CA SER A 161 -16.08 5.33 -3.01
C SER A 161 -15.68 5.71 -1.59
N CYS A 162 -16.27 6.77 -1.06
CA CYS A 162 -16.36 6.94 0.39
C CYS A 162 -17.47 5.98 0.83
N PRO A 163 -17.22 4.92 1.62
CA PRO A 163 -18.27 4.03 2.11
C PRO A 163 -19.18 4.68 3.17
N GLY A 164 -19.12 6.00 3.34
CA GLY A 164 -19.76 6.74 4.42
C GLY A 164 -20.99 7.56 4.03
N ALA A 165 -21.53 7.41 2.81
CA ALA A 165 -22.81 8.01 2.46
C ALA A 165 -23.89 6.92 2.47
N SER A 166 -24.48 6.72 3.65
CA SER A 166 -25.81 6.14 3.77
C SER A 166 -26.78 7.01 2.97
N ILE A 167 -27.48 6.42 1.99
CA ILE A 167 -28.85 6.71 1.51
C ILE A 167 -28.98 6.16 0.09
N CYS A 168 -29.73 5.07 -0.04
CA CYS A 168 -30.79 4.97 -1.04
C CYS A 168 -31.82 3.96 -0.50
N ARG A 169 -33.00 4.48 -0.15
CA ARG A 169 -34.22 3.69 -0.02
C ARG A 169 -34.43 2.97 -1.34
N ILE A 170 -34.65 1.67 -1.28
CA ILE A 170 -35.30 0.93 -2.37
C ILE A 170 -36.74 0.75 -1.88
N ASN A 171 -37.69 1.26 -2.66
CA ASN A 171 -39.11 1.26 -2.35
C ASN A 171 -39.60 -0.15 -2.00
N GLN A 172 -40.46 -0.22 -0.97
CA GLN A 172 -41.45 -1.26 -0.80
C GLN A 172 -42.60 -0.96 -1.77
N ASP A 173 -42.98 -2.00 -2.53
CA ASP A 173 -44.18 -2.19 -3.36
C ASP A 173 -44.51 -1.19 -4.47
#